data_AF-Q8H229-F1
#
_entry.id   AF-Q8H229-F1
#
_cell.length_a   1.000
_cell.length_b   1.000
_cell.length_c   1.000
_cell.angle_alpha   90.00
_cell.angle_beta   90.00
_cell.angle_gamma   90.00
#
_symmetry.space_group_name_H-M   'P 1'
#
loop_
_entity.id
_entity.type
_entity.pdbx_description
1 polymer ?
#
loop_
_entity_poly.entity_id
_entity_poly.type
_entity_poly.pdbx_seq_one_letter_code
_entity_poly.pdbx_strand_id
1 'polypeptide(L)' 'MKPNVIASLIATAAAFAPAKQAATTTSLNSFENELGAQPPLGFFDPLGLVADGDQEKFDRLRYVELKHGRIA' A
#
# COMPACT_ATOMS: atom_id res chain seq x y z
N MET A 1 -29.93 -50.62 2.96
CA MET A 1 -29.82 -49.15 2.92
C MET A 1 -28.80 -48.69 3.94
N LYS A 2 -27.57 -48.32 3.53
CA LYS A 2 -26.57 -47.70 4.42
C LYS A 2 -25.80 -46.60 3.67
N PRO A 3 -26.41 -45.43 3.39
CA PRO A 3 -25.79 -44.35 2.62
C PRO A 3 -24.68 -43.57 3.37
N ASN A 4 -24.42 -43.90 4.64
CA ASN A 4 -23.63 -43.04 5.55
C ASN A 4 -22.11 -43.08 5.33
N VAL A 5 -21.58 -44.01 4.51
CA VAL A 5 -20.13 -44.15 4.30
C VAL A 5 -19.61 -43.25 3.19
N ILE A 6 -20.45 -42.86 2.24
CA ILE A 6 -20.05 -42.01 1.11
C ILE A 6 -19.92 -40.54 1.55
N ALA A 7 -20.67 -40.11 2.56
CA ALA A 7 -20.69 -38.74 3.05
C ALA A 7 -19.39 -38.30 3.75
N SER A 8 -18.68 -39.23 4.41
CA SER A 8 -17.45 -38.89 5.14
C SER A 8 -16.25 -38.62 4.22
N LEU A 9 -16.20 -39.23 3.03
CA LEU A 9 -15.14 -39.02 2.05
C LEU A 9 -15.20 -37.65 1.37
N ILE A 10 -16.39 -37.06 1.25
CA ILE A 10 -16.59 -35.74 0.64
C ILE A 10 -16.23 -34.61 1.63
N ALA A 11 -16.41 -34.84 2.93
CA ALA A 11 -16.07 -33.87 3.97
C ALA A 11 -14.56 -33.58 4.07
N THR A 12 -13.69 -34.56 3.75
CA THR A 12 -12.23 -34.41 3.88
C THR A 12 -11.60 -33.59 2.76
N ALA A 13 -12.23 -33.53 1.58
CA ALA A 13 -11.66 -32.81 0.42
C ALA A 13 -11.81 -31.29 0.53
N ALA A 14 -12.87 -30.80 1.18
CA ALA A 14 -13.13 -29.36 1.32
C ALA A 14 -12.18 -28.67 2.32
N ALA A 15 -11.58 -29.42 3.24
CA ALA A 15 -10.66 -28.88 4.25
C ALA A 15 -9.26 -28.56 3.69
N PHE A 16 -8.95 -28.97 2.45
CA PHE A 16 -7.65 -28.76 1.81
C PHE A 16 -7.72 -27.87 0.56
N ALA A 17 -8.79 -27.09 0.41
CA ALA A 17 -8.83 -26.07 -0.65
C ALA A 17 -7.86 -24.92 -0.30
N PRO A 18 -6.95 -24.52 -1.19
CA PRO A 18 -6.05 -23.40 -0.94
C PRO A 18 -6.88 -22.12 -0.77
N ALA A 19 -6.86 -21.55 0.44
CA ALA A 19 -7.42 -20.24 0.68
C ALA A 19 -6.71 -19.24 -0.24
N LYS A 20 -7.47 -18.48 -1.03
CA LYS A 20 -6.91 -17.39 -1.82
C LYS A 20 -6.48 -16.30 -0.84
N GLN A 21 -5.19 -16.26 -0.47
CA GLN A 21 -4.61 -15.10 0.20
C GLN A 21 -4.87 -13.88 -0.68
N ALA A 22 -5.71 -12.95 -0.21
CA ALA A 22 -5.86 -11.66 -0.85
C ALA A 22 -4.50 -10.96 -0.82
N ALA A 23 -3.98 -10.61 -1.99
CA ALA A 23 -2.75 -9.86 -2.10
C ALA A 23 -2.99 -8.44 -1.55
N THR A 24 -2.51 -8.18 -0.34
CA THR A 24 -2.45 -6.82 0.20
C THR A 24 -1.32 -6.10 -0.53
N THR A 25 -1.66 -5.21 -1.47
CA THR A 25 -0.69 -4.29 -2.06
C THR A 25 -0.40 -3.18 -1.05
N THR A 26 0.65 -3.33 -0.25
CA THR A 26 1.19 -2.19 0.49
C THR A 26 1.90 -1.30 -0.53
N SER A 27 1.40 -0.10 -0.78
CA SER A 27 2.15 0.93 -1.50
C SER A 27 3.43 1.19 -0.72
N LEU A 28 4.55 0.65 -1.19
CA LEU A 28 5.76 0.55 -0.38
C LEU A 28 6.42 1.90 -0.06
N ASN A 29 6.09 2.99 -0.78
CA ASN A 29 6.67 4.32 -0.53
C ASN A 29 5.60 5.42 -0.68
N SER A 30 4.75 5.62 0.33
CA SER A 30 3.89 6.81 0.39
C SER A 30 4.52 7.87 1.30
N PHE A 31 4.87 9.02 0.72
CA PHE A 31 5.48 10.16 1.42
C PHE A 31 4.48 10.98 2.27
N GLU A 32 3.29 10.45 2.53
CA GLU A 32 2.21 11.13 3.26
C GLU A 32 2.56 11.50 4.70
N ASN A 33 3.50 10.76 5.33
CA ASN A 33 3.92 10.97 6.71
C ASN A 33 5.17 11.86 6.84
N GLU A 34 5.66 12.42 5.73
CA GLU A 34 6.86 13.25 5.72
C GLU A 34 6.58 14.67 6.23
N LEU A 35 7.65 15.34 6.67
CA LEU A 35 7.58 16.70 7.22
C LEU A 35 6.87 17.67 6.24
N GLY A 36 5.96 18.52 6.71
CA GLY A 36 5.28 19.51 5.85
C GLY A 36 3.94 19.05 5.27
N ALA A 37 3.59 17.76 5.37
CA ALA A 37 2.19 17.34 5.22
C ALA A 37 1.40 17.84 6.45
N GLN A 38 0.66 18.93 6.31
CA GLN A 38 -0.08 19.56 7.41
C GLN A 38 -1.57 19.71 7.07
N PRO A 39 -2.48 19.55 8.05
CA PRO A 39 -3.89 19.88 7.86
C PRO A 39 -4.07 21.35 7.46
N PRO A 40 -5.05 21.72 6.62
CA PRO A 40 -6.16 20.89 6.11
C PRO A 40 -5.84 20.07 4.85
N LEU A 41 -4.71 20.32 4.19
CA LEU A 41 -4.38 19.72 2.89
C LEU A 41 -3.71 18.36 3.02
N GLY A 42 -2.98 18.12 4.10
CA GLY A 42 -2.21 16.88 4.28
C GLY A 42 -1.12 16.76 3.22
N PHE A 43 -0.99 15.58 2.63
CA PHE A 43 -0.06 15.33 1.53
C PHE A 43 -0.59 15.92 0.23
N PHE A 44 0.18 16.81 -0.39
CA PHE A 44 -0.23 17.53 -1.60
C PHE A 44 0.73 17.23 -2.76
N ASP A 45 0.34 16.30 -3.63
CA ASP A 45 1.00 16.03 -4.90
C ASP A 45 -0.04 15.79 -6.02
N PRO A 46 -0.70 16.85 -6.54
CA PRO A 46 -1.69 16.70 -7.61
C PRO A 46 -1.08 16.35 -8.97
N LEU A 47 0.23 16.51 -9.14
CA LEU A 47 0.93 16.26 -10.40
C LEU A 47 1.68 14.93 -10.42
N GLY A 48 1.66 14.16 -9.31
CA GLY A 48 2.36 12.90 -9.20
C GLY A 48 3.88 13.03 -9.33
N LEU A 49 4.45 14.13 -8.85
CA LEU A 49 5.89 14.39 -8.90
C LEU A 49 6.70 13.32 -8.15
N VAL A 50 6.12 12.70 -7.12
CA VAL A 50 6.80 11.68 -6.30
C VAL A 50 6.06 10.34 -6.31
N ALA A 51 5.12 10.15 -7.24
CA ALA A 51 4.32 8.94 -7.38
C ALA A 51 5.15 7.71 -7.80
N ASP A 52 6.34 7.94 -8.39
CA ASP A 52 7.33 6.92 -8.74
C ASP A 52 8.05 6.34 -7.51
N GLY A 53 7.90 6.93 -6.33
CA GLY A 53 8.46 6.42 -5.08
C GLY A 53 9.98 6.52 -5.00
N ASP A 54 10.60 7.36 -5.84
CA ASP A 54 12.04 7.60 -5.86
C ASP A 54 12.46 8.54 -4.73
N GLN A 55 13.21 8.00 -3.77
CA GLN A 55 13.69 8.73 -2.59
C GLN A 55 14.67 9.86 -2.98
N GLU A 56 15.57 9.63 -3.95
CA GLU A 56 16.58 10.63 -4.30
C GLU A 56 15.93 11.88 -4.91
N LYS A 57 14.90 11.67 -5.73
CA LYS A 57 14.08 12.72 -6.30
C LYS A 57 13.31 13.48 -5.22
N PHE A 58 12.70 12.78 -4.26
CA PHE A 58 12.03 13.40 -3.13
C PHE A 58 12.96 14.29 -2.31
N ASP A 59 14.15 13.78 -1.94
CA ASP A 59 15.13 14.53 -1.13
C ASP A 59 15.61 15.79 -1.87
N ARG A 60 15.83 15.68 -3.18
CA ARG A 60 16.22 16.82 -4.02
C ARG A 60 15.10 17.86 -4.11
N LEU A 61 13.86 17.45 -4.31
CA LEU A 61 12.71 18.36 -4.35
C LEU A 61 12.50 19.05 -3.00
N ARG A 62 12.67 18.32 -1.89
CA ARG A 62 12.62 18.85 -0.53
C ARG A 62 13.69 19.92 -0.29
N TYR A 63 14.91 19.67 -0.74
CA TYR A 63 15.98 20.65 -0.62
C TYR A 63 15.67 21.94 -1.40
N VAL A 64 15.12 21.78 -2.61
CA VAL A 64 14.69 22.91 -3.44
C VAL A 64 13.56 23.69 -2.77
N GLU A 65 12.55 23.02 -2.21
CA GLU A 65 11.47 23.63 -1.45
C GLU A 65 12.01 24.49 -0.29
N LEU A 66 12.87 23.90 0.55
CA LEU A 66 13.50 24.58 1.69
C LEU A 66 14.34 25.79 1.27
N LYS A 67 15.08 25.68 0.17
CA LYS A 67 15.88 26.79 -0.35
C LYS A 67 14.99 27.96 -0.78
N HIS A 68 13.91 27.69 -1.52
CA HIS A 68 12.99 28.75 -1.96
C HIS A 68 12.27 29.38 -0.75
N GLY A 69 11.84 28.57 0.22
CA GLY A 69 11.22 29.08 1.45
C GLY A 69 12.14 29.97 2.29
N ARG A 70 13.46 29.79 2.22
CA ARG A 70 14.44 30.65 2.91
C ARG A 70 14.77 31.95 2.17
N ILE A 71 14.54 31.99 0.85
CA ILE A 71 14.84 33.16 0.01
C ILE A 71 13.66 34.13 -0.04
N ALA A 72 12.43 33.61 0.11
CA ALA A 72 11.19 34.37 0.04
C ALA A 72 11.06 35.47 1.11
#